data_AF-A0A431I0W9-F1
#
_entry.id   AF-A0A431I0W9-F1
#
_cell.length_a   1.000
_cell.length_b   1.000
_cell.length_c   1.000
_cell.angle_alpha   90.00
_cell.angle_beta   90.00
_cell.angle_gamma   90.00
#
_symmetry.space_group_name_H-M   'P 1'
#
loop_
_entity.id
_entity.type
_entity.pdbx_description
1 polymer ?
#
loop_
_entity_poly.entity_id
_entity_poly.type
_entity_poly.pdbx_seq_one_letter_code
_entity_poly.pdbx_strand_id
1 'polypeptide(L)'
;MSGYRLPFCAGQSDDAQAAARLLYESDPPYYDFWLGNRAAALRLLQALWCHPEGAYSATHCQVLRDANGVRALYYAYPTIHEPDLELQSQRALRLLAGDGLDQLQQREAQLALLFPRLA
;
A
#
# COMPACT_ATOMS: atom_id res chain seq x y z
N MET A 1 -19.45 -10.14 28.20
CA MET A 1 -19.04 -10.05 26.78
C MET A 1 -17.53 -9.88 26.77
N SER A 2 -16.78 -10.93 26.43
CA SER A 2 -15.32 -10.81 26.28
C SER A 2 -15.05 -9.88 25.10
N GLY A 3 -14.40 -8.75 25.33
CA GLY A 3 -14.01 -7.84 24.26
C GLY A 3 -13.04 -8.57 23.34
N TYR A 4 -13.46 -8.85 22.11
CA TYR A 4 -12.56 -9.33 21.06
C TYR A 4 -11.58 -8.20 20.72
N ARG A 5 -10.50 -8.07 21.50
CA ARG A 5 -9.34 -7.29 21.07
C ARG A 5 -8.64 -8.11 20.01
N LEU A 6 -8.83 -7.72 18.75
CA LEU A 6 -8.03 -8.24 17.64
C LEU A 6 -6.56 -7.85 17.92
N PRO A 7 -5.64 -8.82 18.03
CA PRO A 7 -4.25 -8.56 18.38
C PRO A 7 -3.51 -8.00 17.16
N PHE A 8 -3.70 -6.71 16.90
CA PHE A 8 -2.90 -5.99 15.92
C PHE A 8 -1.46 -5.83 16.43
N CYS A 9 -0.50 -6.13 15.56
CA CYS A 9 0.93 -5.94 15.79
C CYS A 9 1.51 -5.04 14.69
N ALA A 10 2.73 -4.53 14.87
CA ALA A 10 3.38 -3.76 13.80
C ALA A 10 3.63 -4.63 12.56
N GLY A 11 3.55 -4.02 11.37
CA GLY A 11 3.99 -4.64 10.13
C GLY A 11 5.48 -4.98 10.15
N GLN A 12 5.85 -6.05 9.45
CA GLN A 12 7.22 -6.54 9.34
C GLN A 12 7.55 -6.78 7.87
N SER A 13 8.83 -6.65 7.49
CA SER A 13 9.27 -6.90 6.11
C SER A 13 8.92 -8.32 5.63
N ASP A 14 8.95 -9.31 6.53
CA ASP A 14 8.59 -10.70 6.22
C ASP A 14 7.12 -10.89 5.78
N ASP A 15 6.27 -9.88 5.99
CA ASP A 15 4.87 -9.91 5.56
C ASP A 15 4.68 -9.57 4.10
N ALA A 16 5.71 -9.08 3.41
CA ALA A 16 5.58 -8.39 2.13
C ALA A 16 4.69 -9.14 1.14
N GLN A 17 4.88 -10.46 1.01
CA GLN A 17 4.08 -11.27 0.11
C GLN A 17 2.60 -11.33 0.50
N ALA A 18 2.30 -11.52 1.79
CA ALA A 18 0.93 -11.59 2.27
C ALA A 18 0.26 -10.21 2.25
N ALA A 19 1.00 -9.17 2.62
CA ALA A 19 0.53 -7.79 2.59
C ALA A 19 0.19 -7.33 1.17
N ALA A 20 1.09 -7.55 0.22
CA ALA A 20 0.84 -7.21 -1.18
C ALA A 20 -0.37 -7.94 -1.76
N ARG A 21 -0.58 -9.22 -1.37
CA ARG A 21 -1.77 -9.97 -1.77
C ARG A 21 -3.04 -9.32 -1.20
N LEU A 22 -3.07 -9.03 0.10
CA LEU A 22 -4.24 -8.41 0.74
C LEU A 22 -4.54 -7.01 0.21
N LEU A 23 -3.50 -6.21 -0.08
CA LEU A 23 -3.66 -4.92 -0.75
C LEU A 23 -4.29 -5.12 -2.13
N TYR A 24 -3.70 -5.97 -2.98
CA TYR A 24 -4.25 -6.23 -4.31
C TYR A 24 -5.71 -6.72 -4.26
N GLU A 25 -6.03 -7.63 -3.33
CA GLU A 25 -7.36 -8.21 -3.16
C GLU A 25 -8.39 -7.21 -2.63
N SER A 26 -7.98 -6.06 -2.08
CA SER A 26 -8.92 -5.03 -1.63
C SER A 26 -9.63 -4.32 -2.78
N ASP A 27 -8.93 -4.15 -3.91
CA ASP A 27 -9.48 -3.53 -5.13
C ASP A 27 -8.67 -3.92 -6.39
N PRO A 28 -8.83 -5.15 -6.92
CA PRO A 28 -8.05 -5.61 -8.06
C PRO A 28 -8.16 -4.70 -9.30
N PRO A 29 -9.35 -4.20 -9.70
CA PRO A 29 -9.46 -3.28 -10.83
C PRO A 29 -8.65 -1.99 -10.66
N TYR A 30 -8.62 -1.41 -9.45
CA TYR A 30 -7.81 -0.23 -9.16
C TYR A 30 -6.32 -0.52 -9.34
N TYR A 31 -5.81 -1.60 -8.75
CA TYR A 31 -4.39 -1.94 -8.85
C TYR A 31 -3.98 -2.41 -10.25
N ASP A 32 -4.87 -3.08 -10.98
CA ASP A 32 -4.64 -3.47 -12.37
C ASP A 32 -4.50 -2.24 -13.27
N PHE A 33 -5.35 -1.22 -13.05
CA PHE A 33 -5.26 0.05 -13.75
C PHE A 33 -4.00 0.81 -13.39
N TRP A 34 -3.70 0.93 -12.09
CA TRP A 34 -2.63 1.78 -11.59
C TRP A 34 -1.23 1.17 -11.81
N LEU A 35 -1.03 -0.07 -11.38
CA LEU A 35 0.27 -0.73 -11.33
C LEU A 35 0.51 -1.69 -12.51
N GLY A 36 -0.48 -1.84 -13.39
CA GLY A 36 -0.46 -2.80 -14.49
C GLY A 36 -0.93 -4.18 -14.04
N ASN A 37 -0.64 -5.22 -14.83
CA ASN A 37 -1.16 -6.56 -14.53
C ASN A 37 -0.84 -7.04 -13.10
N ARG A 38 -1.64 -8.00 -12.61
CA ARG A 38 -1.49 -8.60 -11.28
C ARG A 38 -0.05 -8.92 -10.85
N ALA A 39 0.78 -9.47 -11.73
CA ALA A 39 2.15 -9.83 -11.38
C ALA A 39 3.03 -8.58 -11.15
N ALA A 40 2.86 -7.55 -11.98
CA ALA A 40 3.52 -6.25 -11.79
C ALA A 40 3.01 -5.56 -10.52
N ALA A 41 1.70 -5.53 -10.30
CA ALA A 41 1.08 -4.95 -9.11
C ALA A 41 1.59 -5.60 -7.82
N LEU A 42 1.54 -6.94 -7.73
CA LEU A 42 2.03 -7.66 -6.55
C LEU A 42 3.51 -7.43 -6.30
N ARG A 43 4.35 -7.40 -7.35
CA ARG A 43 5.79 -7.13 -7.21
C ARG A 43 6.04 -5.72 -6.64
N LEU A 44 5.35 -4.72 -7.19
CA LEU A 44 5.54 -3.34 -6.76
C LEU A 44 4.97 -3.11 -5.36
N LEU A 45 3.82 -3.69 -5.02
CA LEU A 45 3.26 -3.64 -3.66
C LEU A 45 4.17 -4.32 -2.63
N GLN A 46 4.81 -5.45 -2.97
CA GLN A 46 5.82 -6.08 -2.11
C GLN A 46 7.02 -5.15 -1.87
N ALA A 47 7.50 -4.49 -2.93
CA ALA A 47 8.61 -3.56 -2.83
C ALA A 47 8.25 -2.32 -1.97
N LEU A 48 7.06 -1.77 -2.17
CA LEU A 48 6.55 -0.64 -1.38
C LEU A 48 6.38 -1.00 0.09
N TRP A 49 5.91 -2.20 0.40
CA TRP A 49 5.79 -2.68 1.78
C TRP A 49 7.13 -2.71 2.50
N CYS A 50 8.19 -3.18 1.82
CA CYS A 50 9.54 -3.24 2.37
C CYS A 50 10.25 -1.89 2.40
N HIS A 51 9.76 -0.90 1.68
CA HIS A 51 10.36 0.43 1.64
C HIS A 51 10.08 1.17 2.96
N PRO A 52 11.05 1.90 3.55
CA PRO A 52 10.87 2.52 4.88
C PRO A 52 9.85 3.67 4.91
N GLU A 53 9.59 4.29 3.76
CA GLU A 53 8.68 5.44 3.62
C GLU A 53 7.48 5.13 2.73
N GLY A 54 6.39 5.88 2.92
CA GLY A 54 5.20 5.85 2.07
C GLY A 54 4.03 5.10 2.70
N ALA A 55 2.81 5.42 2.27
CA ALA A 55 1.57 4.93 2.91
C ALA A 55 1.43 3.41 2.92
N TYR A 56 2.08 2.71 1.97
CA TYR A 56 2.05 1.24 1.88
C TYR A 56 3.14 0.55 2.70
N SER A 57 4.05 1.30 3.33
CA SER A 57 5.15 0.74 4.10
C SER A 57 4.66 -0.04 5.34
N ALA A 58 5.39 -1.11 5.67
CA ALA A 58 5.20 -1.86 6.91
C ALA A 58 5.28 -0.98 8.18
N THR A 59 6.05 0.12 8.13
CA THR A 59 6.25 1.04 9.27
C THR A 59 4.98 1.81 9.63
N HIS A 60 4.06 1.96 8.68
CA HIS A 60 2.79 2.67 8.85
C HIS A 60 1.59 1.73 8.97
N CYS A 61 1.82 0.41 8.99
CA CYS A 61 0.77 -0.60 9.02
C CYS A 61 0.71 -1.32 10.37
N GLN A 62 -0.52 -1.58 10.83
CA GLN A 62 -0.80 -2.59 11.82
C GLN A 62 -1.36 -3.84 11.15
N VAL A 63 -0.92 -5.00 11.62
CA VAL A 63 -1.19 -6.31 11.02
C VAL A 63 -1.94 -7.18 12.01
N LEU A 64 -3.08 -7.72 11.59
CA LEU A 64 -3.77 -8.78 12.30
C LEU A 64 -3.23 -10.14 11.83
N ARG A 65 -2.80 -10.97 12.77
CA ARG A 65 -2.29 -12.32 12.49
C ARG A 65 -3.05 -13.39 13.23
N ASP A 66 -3.12 -14.57 12.63
CA ASP A 66 -3.51 -15.81 13.29
C ASP A 66 -2.43 -16.89 13.08
N ALA A 67 -2.72 -18.13 13.47
CA ALA A 67 -1.81 -19.27 13.31
C ALA A 67 -1.42 -19.58 11.85
N ASN A 68 -2.14 -19.03 10.87
CA ASN A 68 -1.91 -19.23 9.44
C ASN A 68 -1.29 -18.00 8.77
N GLY A 69 -0.90 -16.97 9.55
CA GLY A 69 -0.20 -15.80 9.08
C GLY A 69 -1.04 -14.53 9.07
N VAL A 70 -0.69 -13.61 8.16
CA VAL A 70 -1.33 -12.29 8.05
C VAL A 70 -2.75 -12.41 7.50
N ARG A 71 -3.72 -11.80 8.21
CA ARG A 71 -5.15 -11.84 7.87
C ARG A 71 -5.74 -10.50 7.46
N ALA A 72 -5.26 -9.42 8.06
CA ALA A 72 -5.71 -8.08 7.71
C ALA A 72 -4.58 -7.07 7.90
N LEU A 73 -4.69 -6.00 7.11
CA LEU A 73 -3.86 -4.81 7.21
C LEU A 73 -4.72 -3.66 7.69
N TYR A 74 -4.18 -2.83 8.57
CA TYR A 74 -4.84 -1.66 9.11
C TYR A 74 -3.92 -0.46 9.00
N TYR A 75 -4.37 0.54 8.25
CA TYR A 75 -3.70 1.82 8.09
C TYR A 75 -4.58 2.89 8.73
N ALA A 76 -4.00 3.66 9.64
CA ALA A 76 -4.66 4.81 10.25
C ALA A 76 -3.61 5.83 10.65
N TYR A 77 -3.86 7.08 10.30
CA TYR A 77 -3.01 8.20 10.63
C TYR A 77 -3.85 9.48 10.74
N PRO A 78 -3.44 10.44 11.59
CA PRO A 78 -4.07 11.77 11.62
C PRO A 78 -4.01 12.45 10.26
N THR A 79 -5.11 13.11 9.85
CA THR A 79 -5.23 13.79 8.55
C THR A 79 -4.11 14.80 8.27
N ILE A 80 -3.53 15.40 9.31
CA ILE A 80 -2.39 16.34 9.17
C ILE A 80 -1.16 15.69 8.52
N HIS A 81 -1.02 14.37 8.55
CA HIS A 81 0.09 13.65 7.93
C HIS A 81 -0.16 13.24 6.48
N GLU A 82 -1.38 13.43 5.95
CA GLU A 82 -1.72 13.06 4.57
C GLU A 82 -0.79 13.69 3.52
N PRO A 83 -0.45 15.00 3.57
CA PRO A 83 0.45 15.59 2.56
C PRO A 83 1.85 14.99 2.57
N ASP A 84 2.39 14.71 3.75
CA ASP A 84 3.72 14.12 3.91
C ASP A 84 3.73 12.67 3.43
N LEU A 85 2.71 11.88 3.80
CA LEU A 85 2.57 10.49 3.36
C LEU A 85 2.37 10.37 1.85
N GLU A 86 1.61 11.29 1.24
CA GLU A 86 1.46 11.35 -0.21
C GLU A 86 2.81 11.61 -0.88
N LEU A 87 3.56 12.62 -0.41
CA LEU A 87 4.87 12.95 -0.96
C LEU A 87 5.86 11.78 -0.82
N GLN A 88 5.88 11.13 0.35
CA GLN A 88 6.69 9.92 0.58
C GLN A 88 6.28 8.78 -0.36
N SER A 89 4.98 8.56 -0.55
CA SER A 89 4.47 7.51 -1.44
C SER A 89 4.89 7.76 -2.89
N GLN A 90 4.77 8.99 -3.38
CA GLN A 90 5.24 9.36 -4.71
C GLN A 90 6.75 9.15 -4.87
N ARG A 91 7.55 9.50 -3.85
CA ARG A 91 9.01 9.26 -3.89
C ARG A 91 9.34 7.77 -3.94
N ALA A 92 8.73 6.97 -3.06
CA ALA A 92 8.92 5.53 -3.02
C ALA A 92 8.54 4.87 -4.36
N LEU A 93 7.39 5.24 -4.93
CA LEU A 93 6.95 4.76 -6.23
C LEU A 93 7.93 5.10 -7.34
N ARG A 94 8.42 6.34 -7.41
CA ARG A 94 9.40 6.75 -8.43
C ARG A 94 10.71 5.97 -8.32
N LEU A 95 11.15 5.67 -7.11
CA LEU A 95 12.37 4.88 -6.86
C LEU A 95 12.19 3.41 -7.26
N LEU A 96 11.01 2.84 -7.02
CA LEU A 96 10.76 1.40 -7.16
C LEU A 96 10.18 0.99 -8.52
N ALA A 97 9.61 1.94 -9.28
CA ALA A 97 8.97 1.64 -10.56
C ALA A 97 9.94 1.25 -11.69
N GLY A 98 11.22 1.63 -11.58
CA GLY A 98 12.25 1.33 -12.58
C GLY A 98 11.82 1.73 -14.00
N ASP A 99 11.94 0.82 -14.96
CA ASP A 99 11.59 1.04 -16.37
C ASP A 99 10.09 1.32 -16.60
N GLY A 100 9.22 1.04 -15.63
CA GLY A 100 7.78 1.29 -15.70
C GLY A 100 7.36 2.71 -15.28
N LEU A 101 8.31 3.57 -14.94
CA LEU A 101 8.06 4.87 -14.32
C LEU A 101 7.14 5.79 -15.14
N ASP A 102 7.38 5.92 -16.45
CA ASP A 102 6.62 6.83 -17.30
C ASP A 102 5.13 6.44 -17.38
N GLN A 103 4.85 5.14 -17.51
CA GLN A 103 3.48 4.64 -17.53
C GLN A 103 2.80 4.81 -16.16
N LEU A 104 3.53 4.58 -15.07
CA LEU A 104 3.02 4.79 -13.72
C LEU A 104 2.61 6.26 -13.53
N GLN A 105 3.47 7.21 -13.90
CA GLN A 105 3.20 8.64 -13.78
C GLN A 105 1.97 9.08 -14.61
N GLN A 106 1.81 8.53 -15.82
CA GLN A 106 0.63 8.79 -16.64
C GLN A 106 -0.66 8.31 -15.96
N ARG A 107 -0.63 7.12 -15.35
CA ARG A 107 -1.79 6.55 -14.62
C ARG A 107 -2.07 7.32 -13.34
N GLU A 108 -1.05 7.75 -12.60
CA GLU A 108 -1.21 8.62 -11.43
C GLU A 108 -1.88 9.95 -11.80
N ALA A 109 -1.47 10.57 -12.91
CA ALA A 109 -2.10 11.80 -13.39
C ALA A 109 -3.58 11.59 -13.77
N GLN A 110 -3.91 10.44 -14.38
CA GLN A 110 -5.31 10.08 -14.67
C GLN A 110 -6.13 9.86 -13.39
N LEU A 111 -5.57 9.18 -12.39
CA LEU A 111 -6.23 8.99 -11.09
C LEU A 111 -6.49 10.32 -10.37
N ALA A 112 -5.51 11.23 -10.38
CA ALA A 112 -5.66 12.55 -9.76
C ALA A 112 -6.78 13.38 -10.42
N LEU A 113 -7.04 13.17 -11.72
CA LEU A 113 -8.13 13.82 -12.44
C LEU A 113 -9.50 13.18 -12.13
N LEU A 114 -9.56 11.85 -11.99
CA LEU A 114 -10.80 11.12 -11.71
C LEU A 114 -11.24 11.23 -10.25
N PHE A 115 -10.27 11.33 -9.33
CA PHE A 115 -10.49 11.44 -7.89
C PHE A 115 -9.81 12.70 -7.37
N PRO A 116 -10.32 13.90 -7.74
CA PRO A 116 -9.76 15.15 -7.27
C PRO A 116 -9.89 15.19 -5.75
N ARG A 117 -8.75 15.33 -5.08
CA ARG A 117 -8.73 15.56 -3.63
C ARG A 117 -9.46 16.88 -3.37
N LEU A 118 -10.47 16.86 -2.51
CA LEU A 118 -11.10 18.09 -2.04
C LEU A 118 -10.05 18.85 -1.24
N ALA A 119 -9.62 20.01 -1.76
CA ALA A 119 -8.67 20.91 -1.11
C ALA A 119 -9.30 21.62 0.10
#